data_AF-A0A8J7KAA2-F1
#
_entry.id   AF-A0A8J7KAA2-F1
#
_cell.length_a   1.000
_cell.length_b   1.000
_cell.length_c   1.000
_cell.angle_alpha   90.00
_cell.angle_beta   90.00
_cell.angle_gamma   90.00
#
_symmetry.space_group_name_H-M   'P 1'
#
loop_
_entity.id
_entity.type
_entity.pdbx_description
1 polymer ?
#
loop_
_entity_poly.entity_id
_entity_poly.type
_entity_poly.pdbx_seq_one_letter_code
_entity_poly.pdbx_strand_id
1 'polypeptide(L)'
;MQKRCILFIILNFSRLFAQDTNIDILPIIDVSEFEKMVHLKGLALNNDETIHELNYLLVAIKQGEDSNLSTQKQEGKFVIESNQKITLSDIRLNINKGDEIKAYLFIRDDLKNQLIAKDSLFIKYDGIKLILNDYKKNQVKLEKEEFVLRGLVIDQTKTKLGKDFFDLFYSKYSLLNEMYHFIININEIPTMGRSFILQIEDGDNILHSFRMSPSEEYLTAQVEFILRMLNQYNNEKKFIKQQITSP
;
A
#
# COMPACT_ATOMS: atom_id res chain seq x y z
N MET A 1 50.17 12.89 -54.20
CA MET A 1 49.20 13.64 -53.37
C MET A 1 47.96 12.78 -53.15
N GLN A 2 47.76 12.26 -51.94
CA GLN A 2 46.44 11.84 -51.46
C GLN A 2 46.49 11.86 -49.93
N LYS A 3 46.00 12.94 -49.33
CA LYS A 3 45.86 13.08 -47.87
C LYS A 3 44.62 12.28 -47.46
N ARG A 4 44.81 11.17 -46.76
CA ARG A 4 43.72 10.46 -46.06
C ARG A 4 43.42 11.24 -44.77
N CYS A 5 42.33 12.00 -44.75
CA CYS A 5 41.76 12.51 -43.50
C CYS A 5 40.95 11.39 -42.85
N ILE A 6 41.43 10.89 -41.71
CA ILE A 6 40.68 9.99 -40.82
C ILE A 6 39.87 10.90 -39.88
N LEU A 7 38.54 10.89 -40.03
CA LEU A 7 37.62 11.62 -39.18
C LEU A 7 37.34 10.78 -37.91
N PHE A 8 37.89 11.20 -36.77
CA PHE A 8 37.60 10.61 -35.46
C PHE A 8 36.30 11.20 -34.91
N ILE A 9 35.23 10.40 -34.86
CA ILE A 9 33.96 10.76 -34.19
C ILE A 9 34.09 10.38 -32.72
N ILE A 10 34.25 11.37 -31.85
CA ILE A 10 34.27 11.20 -30.39
C ILE A 10 32.82 11.30 -29.89
N LEU A 11 32.20 10.14 -29.64
CA LEU A 11 30.92 10.04 -28.93
C LEU A 11 31.14 10.40 -27.45
N ASN A 12 30.78 11.62 -27.09
CA ASN A 12 30.71 12.07 -25.70
C ASN A 12 29.49 11.40 -25.03
N PHE A 13 29.71 10.31 -24.30
CA PHE A 13 28.73 9.79 -23.35
C PHE A 13 28.70 10.71 -22.12
N SER A 14 27.93 11.78 -22.19
CA SER A 14 27.58 12.56 -21.00
C SER A 14 26.74 11.67 -20.09
N ARG A 15 27.30 11.28 -18.93
CA ARG A 15 26.56 10.65 -17.84
C ARG A 15 25.52 11.65 -17.35
N LEU A 16 24.25 11.38 -17.65
CA LEU A 16 23.13 12.09 -17.03
C LEU A 16 23.10 11.67 -15.56
N PHE A 17 23.41 12.59 -14.66
CA PHE A 17 23.11 12.43 -13.25
C PHE A 17 21.59 12.54 -13.10
N ALA A 18 20.95 11.49 -12.62
CA ALA A 18 19.62 11.63 -12.06
C ALA A 18 19.74 12.52 -10.81
N GLN A 19 18.99 13.61 -10.75
CA GLN A 19 18.82 14.36 -9.51
C GLN A 19 17.99 13.49 -8.56
N ASP A 20 18.62 12.94 -7.52
CA ASP A 20 17.91 12.49 -6.32
C ASP A 20 17.40 13.75 -5.62
N THR A 21 16.20 14.21 -6.00
CA THR A 21 15.45 15.16 -5.19
C THR A 21 14.99 14.41 -3.96
N ASN A 22 15.69 14.61 -2.84
CA ASN A 22 15.28 14.07 -1.56
C ASN A 22 14.05 14.86 -1.09
N ILE A 23 12.86 14.30 -1.29
CA ILE A 23 11.58 14.91 -0.91
C ILE A 23 11.37 14.68 0.60
N ASP A 24 11.39 15.74 1.41
CA ASP A 24 11.20 15.71 2.88
C ASP A 24 9.77 16.06 3.26
N ILE A 25 8.90 15.06 3.18
CA ILE A 25 7.52 15.13 3.67
C ILE A 25 7.38 14.32 4.95
N LEU A 26 6.86 14.96 6.00
CA LEU A 26 6.53 14.33 7.26
C LEU A 26 5.04 13.95 7.33
N PRO A 27 4.69 12.66 7.22
CA PRO A 27 3.34 12.15 7.49
C PRO A 27 3.10 12.11 9.00
N ILE A 28 1.87 12.44 9.41
CA ILE A 28 1.43 12.43 10.80
C ILE A 28 0.04 11.82 10.86
N ILE A 29 -0.16 10.81 11.72
CA ILE A 29 -1.48 10.31 12.10
C ILE A 29 -1.88 10.97 13.42
N ASP A 30 -2.81 11.92 13.36
CA ASP A 30 -3.39 12.55 14.53
C ASP A 30 -4.62 11.78 15.01
N VAL A 31 -4.75 11.57 16.33
CA VAL A 31 -5.78 10.70 16.91
C VAL A 31 -6.51 11.41 18.02
N SER A 32 -7.84 11.33 17.94
CA SER A 32 -8.73 11.79 18.99
C SER A 32 -9.86 10.80 19.24
N GLU A 33 -10.38 10.80 20.47
CA GLU A 33 -11.55 10.03 20.85
C GLU A 33 -12.72 10.99 21.10
N PHE A 34 -13.89 10.69 20.52
CA PHE A 34 -15.13 11.37 20.82
C PHE A 34 -16.30 10.38 20.77
N GLU A 35 -17.11 10.30 21.84
CA GLU A 35 -18.33 9.48 21.89
C GLU A 35 -18.15 8.00 21.44
N LYS A 36 -17.10 7.31 21.93
CA LYS A 36 -16.75 5.92 21.54
C LYS A 36 -16.42 5.76 20.05
N MET A 37 -16.04 6.84 19.38
CA MET A 37 -15.45 6.82 18.07
C MET A 37 -14.00 7.29 18.15
N VAL A 38 -13.12 6.53 17.50
CA VAL A 38 -11.74 6.96 17.22
C VAL A 38 -11.74 7.70 15.91
N HIS A 39 -11.26 8.94 15.95
CA HIS A 39 -11.07 9.78 14.78
C HIS A 39 -9.57 9.79 14.45
N LEU A 40 -9.23 9.29 13.27
CA LEU A 40 -7.88 9.23 12.75
C LEU A 40 -7.75 10.25 11.62
N LYS A 41 -6.92 11.27 11.80
CA LYS A 41 -6.64 12.28 10.78
C LYS A 41 -5.26 12.04 10.18
N GLY A 42 -5.21 11.83 8.87
CA GLY A 42 -3.97 11.82 8.13
C GLY A 42 -3.56 13.25 7.80
N LEU A 43 -2.35 13.65 8.18
CA LEU A 43 -1.78 14.96 7.94
C LEU A 43 -0.43 14.82 7.23
N ALA A 44 -0.05 15.85 6.47
CA ALA A 44 1.29 15.99 5.92
C ALA A 44 1.87 17.35 6.28
N LEU A 45 3.16 17.38 6.62
CA LEU A 45 3.97 18.59 6.71
C LEU A 45 5.06 18.50 5.65
N ASN A 46 5.13 19.51 4.79
CA ASN A 46 6.24 19.67 3.86
C ASN A 46 7.35 20.47 4.51
N ASN A 47 8.52 19.86 4.72
CA ASN A 47 9.70 20.54 5.26
C ASN A 47 10.59 21.13 4.16
N ASP A 48 10.27 20.87 2.89
CA ASP A 48 11.03 21.37 1.75
C ASP A 48 10.68 22.84 1.42
N GLU A 49 11.59 23.46 0.68
CA GLU A 49 11.43 24.81 0.10
C GLU A 49 10.61 24.80 -1.21
N THR A 50 10.17 23.63 -1.68
CA THR A 50 9.47 23.44 -2.96
C THR A 50 8.04 22.93 -2.80
N ILE A 51 7.21 23.17 -3.82
CA ILE A 51 5.86 22.61 -3.93
C ILE A 51 5.94 21.19 -4.49
N HIS A 52 5.12 20.29 -3.95
CA HIS A 52 5.03 18.89 -4.41
C HIS A 52 3.58 18.49 -4.73
N GLU A 53 3.40 17.68 -5.78
CA GLU A 53 2.15 17.00 -6.12
C GLU A 53 2.32 15.51 -5.83
N LEU A 54 1.53 15.00 -4.88
CA LEU A 54 1.72 13.71 -4.23
C LEU A 54 0.39 12.98 -4.09
N ASN A 55 0.45 11.69 -3.77
CA ASN A 55 -0.70 10.88 -3.41
C ASN A 55 -0.54 10.30 -2.01
N TYR A 56 -1.66 10.11 -1.31
CA TYR A 56 -1.68 9.50 0.01
C TYR A 56 -2.60 8.28 0.07
N LEU A 57 -2.31 7.40 1.02
CA LEU A 57 -3.16 6.28 1.41
C LEU A 57 -3.15 6.18 2.95
N LEU A 58 -4.28 6.50 3.58
CA LEU A 58 -4.54 6.26 4.99
C LEU A 58 -5.34 4.95 5.12
N VAL A 59 -4.83 4.01 5.91
CA VAL A 59 -5.48 2.71 6.18
C VAL A 59 -5.61 2.52 7.68
N ALA A 60 -6.79 2.11 8.12
CA ALA A 60 -7.05 1.72 9.49
C ALA A 60 -7.64 0.31 9.53
N ILE A 61 -6.97 -0.58 10.23
CA ILE A 61 -7.35 -1.98 10.41
C ILE A 61 -7.80 -2.13 11.85
N LYS A 62 -9.08 -2.44 12.05
CA LYS A 62 -9.65 -2.77 13.35
C LYS A 62 -9.79 -4.28 13.49
N GLN A 63 -9.33 -4.80 14.62
CA GLN A 63 -9.56 -6.16 15.07
C GLN A 63 -10.45 -6.12 16.30
N GLY A 64 -11.65 -6.71 16.20
CA GLY A 64 -12.52 -6.90 17.36
C GLY A 64 -12.02 -8.03 18.26
N GLU A 65 -12.57 -8.13 19.46
CA GLU A 65 -12.25 -9.20 20.43
C GLU A 65 -12.52 -10.61 19.85
N ASP A 66 -13.55 -10.75 19.02
CA ASP A 66 -13.89 -11.99 18.29
C ASP A 66 -12.95 -12.29 17.10
N SER A 67 -11.82 -11.58 16.96
CA SER A 67 -10.88 -11.64 15.83
C SER A 67 -11.45 -11.23 14.47
N ASN A 68 -12.64 -10.64 14.44
CA ASN A 68 -13.19 -10.02 13.23
C ASN A 68 -12.34 -8.82 12.82
N LEU A 69 -11.84 -8.84 11.58
CA LEU A 69 -11.09 -7.75 10.99
C LEU A 69 -12.01 -6.87 10.15
N SER A 70 -11.98 -5.56 10.38
CA SER A 70 -12.55 -4.57 9.48
C SER A 70 -11.47 -3.58 9.05
N THR A 71 -11.47 -3.23 7.77
CA THR A 71 -10.48 -2.32 7.20
C THR A 71 -11.21 -1.13 6.59
N GLN A 72 -10.78 0.08 6.95
CA GLN A 72 -11.17 1.32 6.28
C GLN A 72 -9.95 1.95 5.63
N LYS A 73 -10.15 2.54 4.47
CA LYS A 73 -9.10 3.23 3.72
C LYS A 73 -9.61 4.53 3.12
N GLN A 74 -8.73 5.50 3.00
CA GLN A 74 -8.94 6.75 2.27
C GLN A 74 -7.67 7.07 1.49
N GLU A 75 -7.84 7.46 0.23
CA GLU A 75 -6.75 7.79 -0.67
C GLU A 75 -7.12 8.99 -1.52
N GLY A 76 -6.10 9.71 -1.99
CA GLY A 76 -6.30 10.90 -2.80
C GLY A 76 -5.00 11.52 -3.25
N LYS A 77 -5.11 12.39 -4.26
CA LYS A 77 -4.03 13.28 -4.70
C LYS A 77 -4.10 14.59 -3.92
N PHE A 78 -2.95 15.18 -3.68
CA PHE A 78 -2.85 16.47 -3.01
C PHE A 78 -1.65 17.25 -3.51
N VAL A 79 -1.76 18.57 -3.42
CA VAL A 79 -0.64 19.49 -3.61
C VAL A 79 -0.32 20.08 -2.25
N ILE A 80 0.97 20.13 -1.90
CA ILE A 80 1.45 20.71 -0.65
C ILE A 80 2.50 21.77 -0.95
N GLU A 81 2.27 22.97 -0.43
CA GLU A 81 3.19 24.08 -0.57
C GLU A 81 4.39 23.93 0.37
N SER A 82 5.44 24.70 0.13
CA SER A 82 6.63 24.73 1.00
C SER A 82 6.26 25.08 2.44
N ASN A 83 6.87 24.39 3.40
CA ASN A 83 6.67 24.63 4.85
C ASN A 83 5.20 24.54 5.30
N GLN A 84 4.33 23.91 4.49
CA GLN A 84 2.90 23.84 4.75
C GLN A 84 2.55 22.55 5.49
N LYS A 85 1.63 22.67 6.46
CA LYS A 85 0.94 21.52 7.06
C LYS A 85 -0.51 21.48 6.58
N ILE A 86 -0.94 20.34 6.06
CA ILE A 86 -2.30 20.12 5.56
C ILE A 86 -2.93 18.86 6.14
N THR A 87 -4.26 18.84 6.16
CA THR A 87 -5.05 17.63 6.44
C THR A 87 -5.35 16.92 5.13
N LEU A 88 -4.98 15.65 5.06
CA LEU A 88 -5.20 14.79 3.89
C LEU A 88 -6.57 14.13 3.97
N SER A 89 -6.90 13.53 5.12
CA SER A 89 -8.07 12.66 5.25
C SER A 89 -8.49 12.42 6.71
N ASP A 90 -9.69 11.86 6.92
CA ASP A 90 -10.29 11.62 8.25
C ASP A 90 -11.08 10.30 8.23
N ILE A 91 -10.62 9.32 9.02
CA ILE A 91 -11.29 8.03 9.22
C ILE A 91 -11.93 8.01 10.60
N ARG A 92 -13.20 7.61 10.67
CA ARG A 92 -13.94 7.46 11.92
C ARG A 92 -14.34 6.00 12.12
N LEU A 93 -13.91 5.44 13.24
CA LEU A 93 -14.14 4.05 13.60
C LEU A 93 -14.83 3.99 14.95
N ASN A 94 -15.89 3.18 15.04
CA ASN A 94 -16.42 2.80 16.34
C ASN A 94 -15.40 1.92 17.08
N ILE A 95 -15.26 2.13 18.39
CA ILE A 95 -14.36 1.34 19.23
C ILE A 95 -15.10 0.72 20.41
N ASN A 96 -14.85 -0.58 20.63
CA ASN A 96 -15.33 -1.33 21.78
C ASN A 96 -14.17 -1.75 22.66
N LYS A 97 -14.48 -2.12 23.91
CA LYS A 97 -13.48 -2.67 24.83
C LYS A 97 -12.82 -3.89 24.21
N GLY A 98 -11.49 -3.94 24.24
CA GLY A 98 -10.72 -5.04 23.67
C GLY A 98 -10.39 -4.88 22.18
N ASP A 99 -11.03 -3.93 21.47
CA ASP A 99 -10.71 -3.65 20.09
C ASP A 99 -9.26 -3.13 19.98
N GLU A 100 -8.58 -3.59 18.93
CA GLU A 100 -7.26 -3.14 18.54
C GLU A 100 -7.33 -2.49 17.15
N ILE A 101 -6.75 -1.30 17.00
CA ILE A 101 -6.69 -0.58 15.73
C ILE A 101 -5.23 -0.34 15.36
N LYS A 102 -4.89 -0.63 14.10
CA LYS A 102 -3.61 -0.28 13.48
C LYS A 102 -3.87 0.69 12.35
N ALA A 103 -3.25 1.86 12.43
CA ALA A 103 -3.35 2.89 11.39
C ALA A 103 -2.01 3.04 10.69
N TYR A 104 -2.07 3.24 9.37
CA TYR A 104 -0.92 3.50 8.50
C TYR A 104 -1.25 4.65 7.57
N LEU A 105 -0.31 5.57 7.41
CA LEU A 105 -0.38 6.64 6.43
C LEU A 105 0.83 6.51 5.50
N PHE A 106 0.59 6.36 4.21
CA PHE A 106 1.61 6.35 3.18
C PHE A 106 1.48 7.60 2.32
N ILE A 107 2.61 8.21 2.00
CA ILE A 107 2.71 9.31 1.02
C ILE A 107 3.65 8.85 -0.08
N ARG A 108 3.21 9.01 -1.33
CA ARG A 108 3.91 8.57 -2.53
C ARG A 108 4.02 9.73 -3.53
N ASP A 109 4.96 9.60 -4.45
CA ASP A 109 5.09 10.47 -5.62
C ASP A 109 3.93 10.21 -6.59
N ASP A 110 3.23 11.24 -7.07
CA ASP A 110 2.04 11.02 -7.91
C ASP A 110 2.37 10.40 -9.27
N LEU A 111 3.52 10.73 -9.85
CA LEU A 111 3.90 10.32 -11.21
C LEU A 111 4.54 8.93 -11.24
N LYS A 112 5.41 8.65 -10.28
CA LYS A 112 6.17 7.40 -10.18
C LYS A 112 5.54 6.40 -9.21
N ASN A 113 4.55 6.83 -8.44
CA ASN A 113 3.91 6.09 -7.35
C ASN A 113 4.89 5.63 -6.25
N GLN A 114 6.12 6.13 -6.24
CA GLN A 114 7.17 5.70 -5.32
C GLN A 114 6.86 6.15 -3.89
N LEU A 115 7.03 5.25 -2.90
CA LEU A 115 6.92 5.60 -1.48
C LEU A 115 7.95 6.66 -1.08
N ILE A 116 7.45 7.80 -0.62
CA ILE A 116 8.24 8.93 -0.10
C ILE A 116 8.35 8.81 1.40
N ALA A 117 7.20 8.69 2.08
CA ALA A 117 7.17 8.69 3.54
C ALA A 117 6.01 7.85 4.09
N LYS A 118 6.15 7.40 5.34
CA LYS A 118 5.09 6.69 6.05
C LYS A 118 5.04 7.02 7.54
N ASP A 119 3.85 6.90 8.11
CA ASP A 119 3.62 6.91 9.55
C ASP A 119 2.74 5.73 9.96
N SER A 120 2.83 5.31 11.22
CA SER A 120 2.02 4.23 11.76
C SER A 120 1.75 4.37 13.25
N LEU A 121 0.57 3.88 13.66
CA LEU A 121 0.09 3.97 15.03
C LEU A 121 -0.67 2.70 15.41
N PHE A 122 -0.46 2.24 16.65
CA PHE A 122 -1.30 1.23 17.28
C PHE A 122 -2.14 1.83 18.40
N ILE A 123 -3.40 1.44 18.43
CA ILE A 123 -4.39 1.88 19.38
C ILE A 123 -5.03 0.65 19.97
N LYS A 124 -5.11 0.60 21.30
CA LYS A 124 -5.92 -0.38 22.02
C LYS A 124 -6.86 0.36 22.95
N TYR A 125 -8.12 -0.09 23.02
CA TYR A 125 -9.08 0.48 23.96
C TYR A 125 -9.34 -0.49 25.11
N ASP A 126 -9.03 -0.06 26.33
CA ASP A 126 -9.19 -0.87 27.54
C ASP A 126 -10.61 -0.77 28.15
N GLY A 127 -11.48 0.07 27.57
CA GLY A 127 -12.81 0.36 28.07
C GLY A 127 -12.93 1.71 28.80
N ILE A 128 -11.80 2.35 29.12
CA ILE A 128 -11.72 3.62 29.88
C ILE A 128 -10.94 4.68 29.09
N LYS A 129 -9.89 4.28 28.36
CA LYS A 129 -9.04 5.20 27.58
C LYS A 129 -8.42 4.51 26.37
N LEU A 130 -8.01 5.31 25.38
CA LEU A 130 -7.10 4.87 24.34
C LEU A 130 -5.69 4.69 24.88
N ILE A 131 -5.09 3.55 24.55
CA ILE A 131 -3.67 3.27 24.75
C ILE A 131 -3.01 3.38 23.38
N LEU A 132 -2.23 4.44 23.20
CA LEU A 132 -1.49 4.75 21.98
C LEU A 132 -0.05 4.27 22.14
N ASN A 133 0.45 3.55 21.13
CA ASN A 133 1.87 3.22 21.03
C ASN A 133 2.41 3.76 19.71
N ASP A 134 3.22 4.82 19.80
CA ASP A 134 3.97 5.33 18.66
C ASP A 134 5.03 4.31 18.28
N TYR A 135 4.98 3.88 17.03
CA TYR A 135 5.90 2.85 16.56
C TYR A 135 7.31 3.41 16.28
N LYS A 136 7.64 4.69 16.49
CA LYS A 136 8.98 5.20 16.15
C LYS A 136 10.05 4.88 17.23
N LYS A 137 11.05 4.08 16.78
CA LYS A 137 12.43 3.91 17.28
C LYS A 137 12.70 2.82 18.34
N ASN A 138 13.03 1.61 17.87
CA ASN A 138 14.22 0.82 18.25
C ASN A 138 14.16 -0.57 17.60
N GLN A 139 15.33 -1.14 17.31
CA GLN A 139 15.66 -2.26 16.40
C GLN A 139 15.01 -3.64 16.72
N VAL A 140 13.96 -3.70 17.54
CA VAL A 140 13.14 -4.90 17.83
C VAL A 140 11.87 -4.94 16.95
N LYS A 141 11.78 -4.06 15.94
CA LYS A 141 10.54 -3.65 15.29
C LYS A 141 10.17 -4.40 14.01
N LEU A 142 11.12 -5.08 13.37
CA LEU A 142 10.91 -5.75 12.08
C LEU A 142 9.96 -6.94 12.18
N GLU A 143 10.05 -7.79 13.21
CA GLU A 143 9.20 -8.98 13.33
C GLU A 143 7.72 -8.65 13.59
N LYS A 144 7.44 -7.56 14.34
CA LYS A 144 6.08 -7.22 14.77
C LYS A 144 5.31 -6.37 13.75
N GLU A 145 5.99 -5.52 12.97
CA GLU A 145 5.39 -4.86 11.79
C GLU A 145 5.05 -5.86 10.68
N GLU A 146 5.89 -6.89 10.52
CA GLU A 146 5.74 -7.90 9.47
C GLU A 146 4.70 -8.97 9.77
N PHE A 147 4.32 -9.17 11.03
CA PHE A 147 3.22 -10.07 11.39
C PHE A 147 1.85 -9.49 11.00
N VAL A 148 1.75 -8.16 10.83
CA VAL A 148 0.48 -7.45 10.56
C VAL A 148 0.21 -7.26 9.08
N LEU A 149 1.26 -7.14 8.26
CA LEU A 149 1.11 -7.06 6.80
C LEU A 149 0.78 -8.41 6.16
N ARG A 150 0.73 -9.49 6.95
CA ARG A 150 0.41 -10.83 6.45
C ARG A 150 -1.08 -10.98 6.25
N GLY A 151 -1.48 -11.48 5.08
CA GLY A 151 -2.89 -11.86 4.87
C GLY A 151 -3.79 -10.73 4.38
N LEU A 152 -3.25 -9.54 4.11
CA LEU A 152 -4.06 -8.40 3.70
C LEU A 152 -4.40 -8.46 2.22
N VAL A 153 -5.70 -8.47 1.92
CA VAL A 153 -6.24 -8.33 0.56
C VAL A 153 -7.14 -7.11 0.52
N ILE A 154 -6.84 -6.17 -0.38
CA ILE A 154 -7.55 -4.91 -0.53
C ILE A 154 -8.44 -4.98 -1.77
N ASP A 155 -9.74 -4.80 -1.58
CA ASP A 155 -10.74 -4.69 -2.65
C ASP A 155 -10.75 -3.27 -3.23
N GLN A 156 -10.44 -3.13 -4.52
CA GLN A 156 -10.62 -1.92 -5.33
C GLN A 156 -11.51 -2.20 -6.55
N THR A 157 -12.34 -3.24 -6.47
CA THR A 157 -13.32 -3.55 -7.51
C THR A 157 -14.52 -2.61 -7.42
N LYS A 158 -15.13 -2.33 -8.57
CA LYS A 158 -16.21 -1.35 -8.71
C LYS A 158 -17.48 -1.98 -9.25
N THR A 159 -17.35 -2.99 -10.11
CA THR A 159 -18.48 -3.69 -10.71
C THR A 159 -18.84 -4.94 -9.93
N LYS A 160 -20.09 -5.43 -10.10
CA LYS A 160 -20.53 -6.71 -9.53
C LYS A 160 -19.59 -7.85 -9.91
N LEU A 161 -19.20 -7.91 -11.18
CA LEU A 161 -18.33 -8.98 -11.67
C LEU A 161 -16.92 -8.92 -11.05
N GLY A 162 -16.39 -7.71 -10.84
CA GLY A 162 -15.15 -7.54 -10.07
C GLY A 162 -15.32 -8.00 -8.63
N LYS A 163 -16.45 -7.66 -8.00
CA LYS A 163 -16.75 -8.08 -6.63
C LYS A 163 -16.89 -9.59 -6.49
N ASP A 164 -17.60 -10.24 -7.41
CA ASP A 164 -17.76 -11.70 -7.44
C ASP A 164 -16.39 -12.40 -7.53
N PHE A 165 -15.46 -11.86 -8.33
CA PHE A 165 -14.08 -12.33 -8.37
C PHE A 165 -13.35 -12.12 -7.04
N PHE A 166 -13.46 -10.93 -6.43
CA PHE A 166 -12.84 -10.64 -5.14
C PHE A 166 -13.31 -11.61 -4.06
N ASP A 167 -14.62 -11.84 -3.96
CA ASP A 167 -15.21 -12.72 -2.95
C ASP A 167 -14.74 -14.16 -3.12
N LEU A 168 -14.69 -14.65 -4.37
CA LEU A 168 -14.16 -15.98 -4.68
C LEU A 168 -12.66 -16.11 -4.37
N PHE A 169 -11.87 -15.09 -4.74
CA PHE A 169 -10.44 -15.04 -4.44
C PHE A 169 -10.21 -15.06 -2.93
N TYR A 170 -10.88 -14.18 -2.20
CA TYR A 170 -10.73 -14.04 -0.75
C TYR A 170 -11.14 -15.31 -0.02
N SER A 171 -12.25 -15.94 -0.44
CA SER A 171 -12.68 -17.23 0.09
C SER A 171 -11.58 -18.28 -0.05
N LYS A 172 -11.03 -18.48 -1.25
CA LYS A 172 -9.94 -19.46 -1.46
C LYS A 172 -8.64 -19.06 -0.74
N TYR A 173 -8.32 -17.79 -0.70
CA TYR A 173 -7.12 -17.27 -0.03
C TYR A 173 -7.15 -17.47 1.49
N SER A 174 -8.31 -17.22 2.12
CA SER A 174 -8.50 -17.39 3.57
C SER A 174 -8.35 -18.84 4.06
N LEU A 175 -8.45 -19.81 3.15
CA LEU A 175 -8.27 -21.24 3.43
C LEU A 175 -6.80 -21.71 3.31
N LEU A 176 -5.89 -20.84 2.87
CA LEU A 176 -4.47 -21.19 2.79
C LEU A 176 -3.87 -21.30 4.19
N ASN A 177 -3.01 -22.30 4.37
CA ASN A 177 -2.30 -22.53 5.64
C ASN A 177 -1.31 -21.42 5.97
N GLU A 178 -0.83 -20.68 4.96
CA GLU A 178 0.10 -19.58 5.12
C GLU A 178 -0.41 -18.32 4.41
N MET A 179 -0.49 -17.23 5.16
CA MET A 179 -0.77 -15.91 4.64
C MET A 179 0.45 -15.29 3.96
N TYR A 180 0.24 -14.52 2.90
CA TYR A 180 1.33 -13.86 2.17
C TYR A 180 1.90 -12.66 2.93
N HIS A 181 3.20 -12.41 2.81
CA HIS A 181 3.95 -11.37 3.55
C HIS A 181 3.89 -9.98 2.89
N PHE A 182 2.85 -9.73 2.11
CA PHE A 182 2.63 -8.49 1.38
C PHE A 182 1.13 -8.25 1.22
N ILE A 183 0.78 -7.01 0.90
CA ILE A 183 -0.60 -6.59 0.68
C ILE A 183 -0.97 -6.91 -0.77
N ILE A 184 -2.04 -7.67 -0.97
CA ILE A 184 -2.60 -7.96 -2.30
C ILE A 184 -3.64 -6.89 -2.60
N ASN A 185 -3.41 -6.01 -3.57
CA ASN A 185 -4.45 -5.11 -4.08
C ASN A 185 -5.13 -5.76 -5.30
N ILE A 186 -6.46 -5.76 -5.32
CA ILE A 186 -7.26 -6.21 -6.46
C ILE A 186 -7.98 -5.00 -7.05
N ASN A 187 -7.43 -4.47 -8.13
CA ASN A 187 -7.81 -3.17 -8.69
C ASN A 187 -8.56 -3.32 -10.01
N GLU A 188 -9.69 -2.62 -10.16
CA GLU A 188 -10.50 -2.62 -11.37
C GLU A 188 -10.30 -1.35 -12.20
N ILE A 189 -9.71 -1.54 -13.39
CA ILE A 189 -9.52 -0.50 -14.38
C ILE A 189 -10.62 -0.61 -15.44
N PRO A 190 -11.60 0.31 -15.46
CA PRO A 190 -12.63 0.32 -16.49
C PRO A 190 -11.99 0.60 -17.85
N THR A 191 -12.43 -0.14 -18.87
CA THR A 191 -12.02 0.08 -20.26
C THR A 191 -13.21 0.53 -21.09
N MET A 192 -12.98 0.91 -22.36
CA MET A 192 -14.07 1.36 -23.23
C MET A 192 -15.16 0.28 -23.34
N GLY A 193 -16.42 0.68 -23.22
CA GLY A 193 -17.58 -0.23 -23.19
C GLY A 193 -17.92 -0.74 -21.78
N ARG A 194 -18.49 -1.95 -21.68
CA ARG A 194 -18.87 -2.61 -20.41
C ARG A 194 -17.80 -3.58 -19.90
N SER A 195 -16.55 -3.38 -20.31
CA SER A 195 -15.46 -4.31 -20.02
C SER A 195 -14.39 -3.63 -19.17
N PHE A 196 -13.67 -4.40 -18.36
CA PHE A 196 -12.64 -3.89 -17.47
C PHE A 196 -11.48 -4.88 -17.37
N ILE A 197 -10.36 -4.38 -16.87
CA ILE A 197 -9.17 -5.15 -16.54
C ILE A 197 -9.08 -5.21 -15.01
N LEU A 198 -8.86 -6.40 -14.47
CA LEU A 198 -8.40 -6.53 -13.09
C LEU A 198 -6.87 -6.58 -13.05
N GLN A 199 -6.31 -5.88 -12.07
CA GLN A 199 -4.90 -5.90 -11.73
C GLN A 199 -4.72 -6.45 -10.32
N ILE A 200 -3.76 -7.35 -10.19
CA ILE A 200 -3.28 -7.87 -8.91
C ILE A 200 -1.94 -7.20 -8.64
N GLU A 201 -1.88 -6.43 -7.56
CA GLU A 201 -0.74 -5.55 -7.29
C GLU A 201 -0.21 -5.75 -5.87
N ASP A 202 1.07 -5.44 -5.68
CA ASP A 202 1.72 -5.32 -4.39
C ASP A 202 2.43 -3.97 -4.33
N GLY A 203 1.81 -3.00 -3.64
CA GLY A 203 2.20 -1.60 -3.75
C GLY A 203 2.03 -1.11 -5.19
N ASP A 204 3.14 -0.77 -5.85
CA ASP A 204 3.15 -0.22 -7.21
C ASP A 204 3.55 -1.27 -8.25
N ASN A 205 3.82 -2.50 -7.81
CA ASN A 205 4.22 -3.61 -8.66
C ASN A 205 2.99 -4.36 -9.15
N ILE A 206 2.69 -4.28 -10.44
CA ILE A 206 1.63 -5.06 -11.07
C ILE A 206 2.14 -6.50 -11.27
N LEU A 207 1.63 -7.42 -10.45
CA LEU A 207 2.00 -8.83 -10.51
C LEU A 207 1.29 -9.54 -11.66
N HIS A 208 0.04 -9.18 -11.90
CA HIS A 208 -0.76 -9.75 -12.98
C HIS A 208 -1.90 -8.81 -13.40
N SER A 209 -2.25 -8.86 -14.68
CA SER A 209 -3.39 -8.11 -15.22
C SER A 209 -4.14 -8.92 -16.25
N PHE A 210 -5.48 -8.94 -16.19
CA PHE A 210 -6.31 -9.71 -17.10
C PHE A 210 -7.68 -9.06 -17.33
N ARG A 211 -8.29 -9.34 -18.48
CA ARG A 211 -9.65 -8.89 -18.78
C ARG A 211 -10.65 -9.84 -18.14
N MET A 212 -11.65 -9.29 -17.46
CA MET A 212 -12.65 -10.11 -16.80
C MET A 212 -13.68 -10.69 -17.78
N SER A 213 -14.09 -11.93 -17.53
CA SER A 213 -15.17 -12.64 -18.23
C SER A 213 -16.25 -13.06 -17.23
N PRO A 214 -17.54 -13.05 -17.60
CA PRO A 214 -18.64 -13.43 -16.69
C PRO A 214 -18.78 -14.95 -16.44
N SER A 215 -17.99 -15.80 -17.08
CA SER A 215 -18.12 -17.25 -16.94
C SER A 215 -17.52 -17.76 -15.62
N GLU A 216 -18.30 -18.51 -14.83
CA GLU A 216 -17.85 -19.04 -13.53
C GLU A 216 -16.62 -19.96 -13.64
N GLU A 217 -16.54 -20.77 -14.69
CA GLU A 217 -15.37 -21.62 -14.97
C GLU A 217 -14.11 -20.78 -15.17
N TYR A 218 -14.23 -19.65 -15.88
CA TYR A 218 -13.12 -18.72 -16.08
C TYR A 218 -12.72 -18.05 -14.76
N LEU A 219 -13.68 -17.55 -13.98
CA LEU A 219 -13.38 -16.96 -12.66
C LEU A 219 -12.62 -17.95 -11.78
N THR A 220 -13.09 -19.19 -11.72
CA THR A 220 -12.48 -20.23 -10.87
C THR A 220 -11.07 -20.55 -11.32
N ALA A 221 -10.85 -20.79 -12.62
CA ALA A 221 -9.53 -21.08 -13.18
C ALA A 221 -8.56 -19.89 -12.99
N GLN A 222 -9.06 -18.67 -13.14
CA GLN A 222 -8.26 -17.46 -13.00
C GLN A 222 -7.83 -17.23 -11.56
N VAL A 223 -8.72 -17.43 -10.58
CA VAL A 223 -8.36 -17.36 -9.16
C VAL A 223 -7.30 -18.41 -8.81
N GLU A 224 -7.44 -19.65 -9.28
CA GLU A 224 -6.44 -20.71 -9.03
C GLU A 224 -5.07 -20.39 -9.63
N PHE A 225 -5.06 -19.88 -10.86
CA PHE A 225 -3.84 -19.40 -11.49
C PHE A 225 -3.16 -18.30 -10.67
N ILE A 226 -3.92 -17.30 -10.23
CA ILE A 226 -3.40 -16.18 -9.46
C ILE A 226 -2.86 -16.65 -8.11
N LEU A 227 -3.59 -17.49 -7.38
CA LEU A 227 -3.11 -18.01 -6.10
C LEU A 227 -1.81 -18.80 -6.25
N ARG A 228 -1.65 -19.60 -7.31
CA ARG A 228 -0.40 -20.30 -7.57
C ARG A 228 0.76 -19.32 -7.86
N MET A 229 0.52 -18.30 -8.67
CA MET A 229 1.50 -17.26 -8.97
C MET A 229 1.90 -16.48 -7.71
N LEU A 230 0.93 -16.06 -6.89
CA LEU A 230 1.19 -15.32 -5.66
C LEU A 230 1.94 -16.18 -4.62
N ASN A 231 1.68 -17.48 -4.55
CA ASN A 231 2.46 -18.39 -3.72
C ASN A 231 3.95 -18.41 -4.13
N GLN A 232 4.24 -18.44 -5.43
CA GLN A 232 5.61 -18.38 -5.93
C GLN A 232 6.27 -17.04 -5.56
N TYR A 233 5.58 -15.94 -5.83
CA TYR A 233 6.06 -14.60 -5.49
C TYR A 233 6.29 -14.41 -3.97
N ASN A 234 5.40 -14.94 -3.12
CA ASN A 234 5.57 -14.95 -1.67
C ASN A 234 6.85 -15.70 -1.25
N ASN A 235 7.14 -16.84 -1.88
CA ASN A 235 8.35 -17.60 -1.59
C ASN A 235 9.62 -16.85 -2.01
N GLU A 236 9.63 -16.22 -3.19
CA GLU A 236 10.76 -15.38 -3.63
C GLU A 236 11.03 -14.24 -2.65
N LYS A 237 9.98 -13.55 -2.19
CA LYS A 237 10.10 -12.51 -1.16
C LYS A 237 10.65 -13.04 0.16
N LYS A 238 10.25 -14.24 0.60
CA LYS A 238 10.82 -14.88 1.80
C LYS A 238 12.33 -15.09 1.65
N PHE A 239 12.80 -15.58 0.49
CA PHE A 239 14.23 -15.82 0.26
C PHE A 239 15.05 -14.53 0.26
N ILE A 240 14.59 -13.50 -0.45
CA ILE A 240 15.27 -12.18 -0.46
C ILE A 240 15.39 -11.64 0.96
N LYS A 241 14.32 -11.77 1.76
CA LYS A 241 14.32 -11.30 3.13
C LYS A 241 15.30 -12.06 4.04
N GLN A 242 15.41 -13.38 3.89
CA GLN A 242 16.37 -14.19 4.65
C GLN A 242 17.82 -13.76 4.38
N GLN A 243 18.14 -13.35 3.15
CA GLN A 243 19.48 -12.85 2.80
C GLN A 243 19.79 -11.49 3.41
N ILE A 244 18.80 -10.58 3.47
CA ILE A 244 18.96 -9.24 4.06
C ILE A 244 19.05 -9.29 5.60
N THR A 245 18.50 -10.33 6.23
CA THR A 245 18.45 -10.49 7.69
C THR A 245 19.58 -11.38 8.24
N SER A 246 20.43 -11.94 7.38
CA SER A 246 21.60 -12.71 7.81
C SER A 246 22.75 -11.76 8.16
N PRO A 247 23.39 -11.89 9.35
CA PRO A 247 24.46 -10.99 9.80
C PRO A 247 25.75 -11.10 8.97
#